data_AF-A0A1R1LDR0-F1
#
_entry.id   AF-A0A1R1LDR0-F1
#
_cell.length_a   1.000
_cell.length_b   1.000
_cell.length_c   1.000
_cell.angle_alpha   90.00
_cell.angle_beta   90.00
_cell.angle_gamma   90.00
#
_symmetry.space_group_name_H-M   'P 1'
#
loop_
_entity.id
_entity.type
_entity.pdbx_description
1 polymer ?
#
loop_
_entity_poly.entity_id
_entity_poly.type
_entity_poly.pdbx_seq_one_letter_code
_entity_poly.pdbx_strand_id
1 'polypeptide(L)'
;MKNFTKSALAASVLLFSTGAVANDMFIDLGDNAYDTAAIFSLGDANTSTGLFNEFGFSGLLATSVYDFTDGSVFGSFFDTNIPGELAGLGIPAAGTALDGVTPVALTTPTDGQQDIDALNPLAPPNIGSDSEGFGLSWNLNVLYHFDGMLTATGPVYTGGTFEVFFDDDLAVGGAIADGTKVLGGSLTGSSIVGPNLDLFFDIDFALDDFLWIDAGGGNFLDAHDELAAGNTPVLELDTNVDPPIPTADQLLLVGTNAIRQSNLDGSITASVPEPGSLALLGLGLLGLGAAARRKAA
;
A
#
# COMPACT_ATOMS: atom_id res chain seq x y z
N MET A 1 38.97 40.55 33.78
CA MET A 1 37.68 39.95 33.38
C MET A 1 37.98 38.93 32.29
N LYS A 2 37.87 37.64 32.60
CA LYS A 2 38.18 36.55 31.66
C LYS A 2 36.88 36.14 30.97
N ASN A 3 36.81 36.32 29.65
CA ASN A 3 35.65 35.98 28.85
C ASN A 3 35.63 34.46 28.62
N PHE A 4 34.64 33.79 29.19
CA PHE A 4 34.31 32.40 28.88
C PHE A 4 33.56 32.35 27.54
N THR A 5 34.22 31.86 26.50
CA THR A 5 33.58 31.43 25.26
C THR A 5 32.78 30.16 25.54
N LYS A 6 31.45 30.27 25.49
CA LYS A 6 30.53 29.12 25.58
C LYS A 6 30.54 28.41 24.23
N SER A 7 31.15 27.24 24.18
CA SER A 7 31.00 26.30 23.06
C SER A 7 29.59 25.71 23.11
N ALA A 8 28.72 26.11 22.17
CA ALA A 8 27.45 25.44 21.93
C ALA A 8 27.74 24.16 21.13
N LEU A 9 27.61 23.01 21.77
CA LEU A 9 27.63 21.72 21.11
C LEU A 9 26.25 21.51 20.48
N ALA A 10 26.14 21.71 19.16
CA ALA A 10 24.98 21.28 18.40
C ALA A 10 25.01 19.74 18.31
N ALA A 11 24.15 19.08 19.07
CA ALA A 11 23.91 17.65 18.92
C ALA A 11 22.87 17.47 17.82
N SER A 12 23.32 17.25 16.59
CA SER A 12 22.47 16.76 15.51
C SER A 12 22.08 15.33 15.86
N VAL A 13 20.82 15.11 16.23
CA VAL A 13 20.24 13.76 16.26
C VAL A 13 20.07 13.35 14.81
N LEU A 14 21.04 12.58 14.30
CA LEU A 14 20.84 11.77 13.11
C LEU A 14 19.83 10.68 13.51
N LEU A 15 18.55 10.92 13.21
CA LEU A 15 17.58 9.85 13.07
C LEU A 15 18.06 9.03 11.87
N PHE A 16 18.79 7.96 12.16
CA PHE A 16 18.97 6.90 11.19
C PHE A 16 17.59 6.27 11.03
N SER A 17 16.96 6.46 9.87
CA SER A 17 15.91 5.57 9.41
C SER A 17 16.55 4.19 9.29
N THR A 18 16.38 3.36 10.31
CA THR A 18 16.55 1.92 10.17
C THR A 18 15.60 1.51 9.05
N GLY A 19 16.12 0.85 8.01
CA GLY A 19 15.27 0.31 6.95
C GLY A 19 14.15 -0.48 7.61
N ALA A 20 12.90 -0.13 7.30
CA ALA A 20 11.76 -0.90 7.75
C ALA A 20 11.95 -2.31 7.19
N VAL A 21 12.12 -3.28 8.06
CA VAL A 21 11.91 -4.68 7.68
C VAL A 21 10.40 -4.82 7.65
N ALA A 22 9.84 -5.31 6.55
CA ALA A 22 8.41 -5.59 6.46
C ALA A 22 7.98 -6.44 7.67
N ASN A 23 6.98 -5.99 8.42
CA ASN A 23 6.51 -6.73 9.59
C ASN A 23 5.71 -7.96 9.14
N ASP A 24 5.81 -9.03 9.92
CA ASP A 24 4.97 -10.21 9.72
C ASP A 24 3.49 -9.82 9.93
N MET A 25 2.61 -10.42 9.15
CA MET A 25 1.17 -10.19 9.17
C MET A 25 0.41 -11.52 9.07
N PHE A 26 -0.84 -11.51 9.53
CA PHE A 26 -1.83 -12.53 9.16
C PHE A 26 -3.22 -11.90 9.02
N ILE A 27 -4.10 -12.60 8.31
CA ILE A 27 -5.52 -12.27 8.19
C ILE A 27 -6.32 -13.29 9.01
N ASP A 28 -7.31 -12.83 9.76
CA ASP A 28 -8.31 -13.69 10.39
C ASP A 28 -9.67 -13.49 9.70
N LEU A 29 -10.24 -14.58 9.20
CA LEU A 29 -11.52 -14.60 8.49
C LEU A 29 -12.71 -14.73 9.43
N GLY A 30 -12.48 -15.00 10.72
CA GLY A 30 -13.51 -15.16 11.75
C GLY A 30 -14.28 -16.47 11.70
N ASP A 31 -14.27 -17.20 10.58
CA ASP A 31 -14.73 -18.58 10.47
C ASP A 31 -13.99 -19.37 9.38
N ASN A 32 -14.23 -20.69 9.33
CA ASN A 32 -13.55 -21.63 8.43
C ASN A 32 -14.34 -21.88 7.14
N ALA A 33 -15.36 -21.08 6.84
CA ALA A 33 -16.22 -21.33 5.70
C ALA A 33 -15.38 -21.33 4.40
N TYR A 34 -14.47 -20.36 4.27
CA TYR A 34 -13.61 -20.18 3.11
C TYR A 34 -12.58 -21.29 2.94
N ASP A 35 -11.98 -21.77 4.03
CA ASP A 35 -11.03 -22.88 3.99
C ASP A 35 -11.73 -24.18 3.56
N THR A 36 -12.87 -24.50 4.17
CA THR A 36 -13.62 -25.76 3.88
C THR A 36 -14.23 -25.83 2.48
N ALA A 37 -14.39 -24.68 1.80
CA ALA A 37 -14.90 -24.61 0.44
C ALA A 37 -13.84 -24.97 -0.62
N ALA A 38 -12.55 -24.86 -0.30
CA ALA A 38 -11.49 -25.24 -1.22
C ALA A 38 -11.46 -26.78 -1.40
N ILE A 39 -11.66 -27.25 -2.63
CA ILE A 39 -11.80 -28.69 -2.99
C ILE A 39 -10.60 -29.56 -2.54
N PHE A 40 -9.47 -28.95 -2.20
CA PHE A 40 -8.25 -29.61 -1.74
C PHE A 40 -7.82 -29.24 -0.31
N SER A 41 -8.62 -28.47 0.43
CA SER A 41 -8.33 -28.18 1.84
C SER A 41 -8.86 -29.30 2.74
N LEU A 42 -8.01 -29.74 3.67
CA LEU A 42 -8.45 -30.50 4.82
C LEU A 42 -8.83 -29.49 5.89
N GLY A 43 -10.04 -28.93 5.75
CA GLY A 43 -10.58 -27.90 6.63
C GLY A 43 -10.12 -28.08 8.07
N ASP A 44 -9.30 -27.15 8.57
CA ASP A 44 -8.81 -27.23 9.94
C ASP A 44 -9.74 -26.46 10.89
N ALA A 45 -9.33 -26.17 12.13
CA ALA A 45 -10.17 -25.46 13.12
C ALA A 45 -9.74 -23.99 13.32
N ASN A 46 -8.73 -23.57 12.55
CA ASN A 46 -8.12 -22.26 12.56
C ASN A 46 -8.83 -21.39 11.50
N THR A 47 -8.86 -20.08 11.71
CA THR A 47 -9.55 -19.09 10.85
C THR A 47 -8.56 -18.10 10.22
N SER A 48 -7.28 -18.32 10.45
CA SER A 48 -6.21 -17.36 10.23
C SER A 48 -5.23 -17.86 9.19
N THR A 49 -4.88 -16.99 8.25
CA THR A 49 -3.82 -17.31 7.31
C THR A 49 -2.51 -17.57 8.03
N GLY A 50 -1.64 -18.34 7.39
CA GLY A 50 -0.23 -18.38 7.76
C GLY A 50 0.41 -16.99 7.67
N LEU A 51 1.56 -16.84 8.33
CA LEU A 51 2.28 -15.58 8.34
C LEU A 51 2.82 -15.22 6.95
N PHE A 52 2.58 -13.99 6.53
CA PHE A 52 3.13 -13.37 5.34
C PHE A 52 3.71 -11.99 5.69
N ASN A 53 4.52 -11.41 4.82
CA ASN A 53 5.13 -10.09 5.06
C ASN A 53 4.82 -9.06 3.98
N GLU A 54 4.15 -9.45 2.90
CA GLU A 54 3.70 -8.53 1.86
C GLU A 54 2.45 -9.06 1.15
N PHE A 55 1.60 -8.12 0.76
CA PHE A 55 0.56 -8.33 -0.26
C PHE A 55 1.19 -8.10 -1.62
N GLY A 56 1.30 -9.14 -2.43
CA GLY A 56 1.77 -9.06 -3.81
C GLY A 56 0.63 -8.81 -4.79
N PHE A 57 0.92 -8.04 -5.82
CA PHE A 57 0.03 -7.90 -6.98
C PHE A 57 0.85 -7.97 -8.26
N SER A 58 0.31 -8.64 -9.28
CA SER A 58 0.85 -8.63 -10.63
C SER A 58 -0.23 -8.25 -11.64
N GLY A 59 0.13 -7.41 -12.60
CA GLY A 59 -0.78 -7.00 -13.66
C GLY A 59 -1.92 -6.08 -13.22
N LEU A 60 -1.78 -5.36 -12.09
CA LEU A 60 -2.76 -4.38 -11.65
C LEU A 60 -2.89 -3.28 -12.71
N LEU A 61 -4.07 -3.08 -13.28
CA LEU A 61 -4.26 -2.14 -14.38
C LEU A 61 -4.45 -0.72 -13.83
N ALA A 62 -3.36 0.04 -13.81
CA ALA A 62 -3.37 1.44 -13.46
C ALA A 62 -3.76 2.30 -14.66
N THR A 63 -4.61 3.31 -14.42
CA THR A 63 -4.93 4.34 -15.41
C THR A 63 -4.46 5.69 -14.92
N SER A 64 -3.49 6.29 -15.62
CA SER A 64 -3.02 7.65 -15.35
C SER A 64 -3.73 8.65 -16.26
N VAL A 65 -4.25 9.73 -15.67
CA VAL A 65 -5.06 10.75 -16.34
C VAL A 65 -4.41 12.11 -16.12
N TYR A 66 -3.83 12.66 -17.19
CA TYR A 66 -3.16 13.96 -17.19
C TYR A 66 -4.11 15.05 -17.69
N ASP A 67 -4.19 16.17 -16.96
CA ASP A 67 -4.83 17.38 -17.47
C ASP A 67 -4.05 17.90 -18.68
N PHE A 68 -4.68 17.88 -19.86
CA PHE A 68 -4.08 18.28 -21.12
C PHE A 68 -4.72 19.58 -21.67
N THR A 69 -5.38 20.37 -20.83
CA THR A 69 -6.06 21.61 -21.23
C THR A 69 -5.12 22.66 -21.82
N ASP A 70 -3.84 22.66 -21.44
CA ASP A 70 -2.80 23.56 -21.96
C ASP A 70 -1.94 22.93 -23.07
N GLY A 71 -2.20 21.67 -23.42
CA GLY A 71 -1.42 20.91 -24.41
C GLY A 71 -0.14 20.26 -23.86
N SER A 72 0.04 20.21 -22.54
CA SER A 72 1.15 19.55 -21.84
C SER A 72 0.62 18.46 -20.91
N VAL A 73 1.41 17.40 -20.68
CA VAL A 73 1.12 16.40 -19.63
C VAL A 73 1.69 16.78 -18.27
N PHE A 74 2.62 17.73 -18.22
CA PHE A 74 3.16 18.24 -16.97
C PHE A 74 2.12 19.11 -16.26
N GLY A 75 1.95 18.90 -14.96
CA GLY A 75 0.91 19.54 -14.18
C GLY A 75 0.12 18.51 -13.39
N SER A 76 -1.15 18.82 -13.11
CA SER A 76 -2.03 17.95 -12.35
C SER A 76 -2.35 16.68 -13.12
N PHE A 77 -2.30 15.55 -12.41
CA PHE A 77 -2.76 14.27 -12.89
C PHE A 77 -3.34 13.48 -11.72
N PHE A 78 -4.08 12.43 -12.04
CA PHE A 78 -4.46 11.43 -11.06
C PHE A 78 -4.33 10.03 -11.65
N ASP A 79 -4.10 9.05 -10.78
CA ASP A 79 -4.08 7.63 -11.12
C ASP A 79 -5.25 6.93 -10.43
N THR A 80 -5.96 6.08 -11.17
CA THR A 80 -7.07 5.31 -10.61
C THR A 80 -7.27 4.00 -11.35
N ASN A 81 -7.88 3.03 -10.67
CA ASN A 81 -8.48 1.85 -11.25
C ASN A 81 -10.00 1.76 -11.00
N ILE A 82 -10.64 2.81 -10.46
CA ILE A 82 -12.05 2.80 -10.06
C ILE A 82 -12.96 2.82 -11.30
N PRO A 83 -13.78 1.78 -11.55
CA PRO A 83 -14.57 1.68 -12.78
C PRO A 83 -15.53 2.85 -13.01
N GLY A 84 -16.12 3.39 -11.94
CA GLY A 84 -17.04 4.53 -12.01
C GLY A 84 -16.36 5.82 -12.50
N GLU A 85 -15.11 6.06 -12.09
CA GLU A 85 -14.33 7.22 -12.53
C GLU A 85 -13.90 7.07 -13.99
N LEU A 86 -13.41 5.88 -14.35
CA LEU A 86 -13.01 5.55 -15.71
C LEU A 86 -14.18 5.68 -16.69
N ALA A 87 -15.37 5.22 -16.31
CA ALA A 87 -16.59 5.40 -17.09
C ALA A 87 -16.93 6.89 -17.25
N GLY A 88 -16.76 7.70 -16.20
CA GLY A 88 -16.95 9.15 -16.23
C GLY A 88 -15.99 9.87 -17.19
N LEU A 89 -14.80 9.32 -17.41
CA LEU A 89 -13.81 9.81 -18.38
C LEU A 89 -14.09 9.37 -19.83
N GLY A 90 -15.03 8.45 -20.03
CA GLY A 90 -15.33 7.88 -21.35
C GLY A 90 -14.47 6.67 -21.72
N ILE A 91 -13.87 5.97 -20.75
CA ILE A 91 -13.22 4.68 -20.94
C ILE A 91 -14.30 3.58 -20.85
N PRO A 92 -14.31 2.55 -21.73
CA PRO A 92 -13.30 2.22 -22.74
C PRO A 92 -13.34 3.13 -23.99
N ALA A 93 -12.15 3.42 -24.53
CA ALA A 93 -11.96 4.23 -25.75
C ALA A 93 -10.76 3.74 -26.56
N ALA A 94 -10.76 3.94 -27.87
CA ALA A 94 -9.61 3.61 -28.73
C ALA A 94 -9.40 4.70 -29.78
N GLY A 95 -8.15 4.92 -30.17
CA GLY A 95 -7.79 5.92 -31.15
C GLY A 95 -6.31 5.97 -31.48
N THR A 96 -5.90 7.04 -32.15
CA THR A 96 -4.50 7.33 -32.42
C THR A 96 -3.91 8.12 -31.25
N ALA A 97 -2.72 7.73 -30.79
CA ALA A 97 -2.01 8.38 -29.71
C ALA A 97 -1.59 9.82 -30.08
N LEU A 98 -1.08 10.56 -29.10
CA LEU A 98 -0.60 11.94 -29.27
C LEU A 98 0.57 12.06 -30.27
N ASP A 99 1.26 10.96 -30.58
CA ASP A 99 2.29 10.91 -31.64
C ASP A 99 1.71 10.97 -33.08
N GLY A 100 0.39 10.82 -33.23
CA GLY A 100 -0.32 10.84 -34.51
C GLY A 100 -0.19 9.56 -35.34
N VAL A 101 0.39 8.48 -34.80
CA VAL A 101 0.65 7.23 -35.54
C VAL A 101 0.27 5.99 -34.74
N THR A 102 0.59 5.91 -33.46
CA THR A 102 0.46 4.70 -32.66
C THR A 102 -1.01 4.46 -32.27
N PRO A 103 -1.59 3.27 -32.52
CA PRO A 103 -2.92 2.95 -32.03
C PRO A 103 -2.88 2.64 -30.53
N VAL A 104 -3.77 3.26 -29.76
CA VAL A 104 -3.94 3.03 -28.32
C VAL A 104 -5.39 2.63 -28.05
N ALA A 105 -5.58 1.64 -27.18
CA ALA A 105 -6.87 1.20 -26.69
C ALA A 105 -6.86 1.21 -25.16
N LEU A 106 -7.83 1.89 -24.58
CA LEU A 106 -8.09 1.95 -23.15
C LEU A 106 -9.22 0.97 -22.81
N THR A 107 -9.07 0.24 -21.72
CA THR A 107 -10.05 -0.72 -21.23
C THR A 107 -10.45 -0.43 -19.78
N THR A 108 -11.61 -0.91 -19.36
CA THR A 108 -11.90 -1.01 -17.91
C THR A 108 -11.08 -2.16 -17.33
N PRO A 109 -10.51 -2.03 -16.12
CA PRO A 109 -9.90 -3.16 -15.42
C PRO A 109 -10.88 -4.32 -15.30
N THR A 110 -10.40 -5.54 -15.52
CA THR A 110 -11.12 -6.75 -15.12
C THR A 110 -10.89 -7.02 -13.64
N ASP A 111 -11.69 -7.89 -13.03
CA ASP A 111 -11.56 -8.27 -11.62
C ASP A 111 -10.10 -8.67 -11.29
N GLY A 112 -9.54 -9.63 -12.04
CA GLY A 112 -8.11 -10.04 -11.92
C GLY A 112 -7.04 -8.97 -12.14
N GLN A 113 -7.40 -7.74 -12.55
CA GLN A 113 -6.48 -6.60 -12.68
C GLN A 113 -6.67 -5.56 -11.57
N GLN A 114 -7.48 -5.87 -10.57
CA GLN A 114 -7.69 -5.10 -9.35
C GLN A 114 -7.31 -5.91 -8.11
N ASP A 115 -6.92 -7.17 -8.27
CA ASP A 115 -6.71 -8.10 -7.17
C ASP A 115 -5.31 -7.98 -6.54
N ILE A 116 -5.25 -8.22 -5.24
CA ILE A 116 -4.05 -8.75 -4.59
C ILE A 116 -4.02 -10.24 -4.95
N ASP A 117 -2.96 -10.68 -5.62
CA ASP A 117 -2.88 -12.03 -6.18
C ASP A 117 -1.95 -12.95 -5.38
N ALA A 118 -1.24 -12.41 -4.40
CA ALA A 118 -0.36 -13.18 -3.53
C ALA A 118 -0.31 -12.63 -2.11
N LEU A 119 -0.37 -13.54 -1.14
CA LEU A 119 0.17 -13.30 0.21
C LEU A 119 1.54 -13.97 0.24
N ASN A 120 2.63 -13.21 0.28
CA ASN A 120 3.98 -13.79 0.20
C ASN A 120 4.36 -14.46 1.54
N PRO A 121 4.27 -15.80 1.65
CA PRO A 121 4.41 -16.45 2.93
C PRO A 121 5.89 -16.61 3.31
N LEU A 122 6.22 -16.38 4.58
CA LEU A 122 7.61 -16.38 5.07
C LEU A 122 8.28 -17.77 5.10
N ALA A 123 7.50 -18.82 4.88
CA ALA A 123 7.99 -20.16 4.59
C ALA A 123 7.37 -20.63 3.26
N PRO A 124 8.14 -21.31 2.38
CA PRO A 124 7.61 -21.91 1.15
C PRO A 124 6.41 -22.81 1.51
N PRO A 125 5.47 -23.09 0.57
CA PRO A 125 4.27 -23.85 0.87
C PRO A 125 4.66 -25.25 1.34
N ASN A 126 4.87 -25.35 2.64
CA ASN A 126 4.86 -26.58 3.36
C ASN A 126 3.40 -26.98 3.35
N ILE A 127 3.15 -28.28 3.31
CA ILE A 127 1.81 -28.89 3.44
C ILE A 127 1.22 -28.52 4.82
N GLY A 128 0.87 -27.25 5.04
CA GLY A 128 0.58 -26.66 6.34
C GLY A 128 0.94 -25.17 6.53
N SER A 129 1.25 -24.39 5.50
CA SER A 129 1.01 -22.93 5.54
C SER A 129 -0.42 -22.70 5.07
N ASP A 130 -1.32 -22.51 6.02
CA ASP A 130 -2.74 -22.38 5.75
C ASP A 130 -3.00 -21.06 5.02
N SER A 131 -3.46 -21.09 3.77
CA SER A 131 -3.87 -19.86 3.09
C SER A 131 -5.32 -19.50 3.39
N GLU A 132 -6.01 -20.31 4.20
CA GLU A 132 -7.44 -20.19 4.50
C GLU A 132 -8.30 -20.08 3.23
N GLY A 133 -7.85 -20.68 2.14
CA GLY A 133 -8.52 -20.60 0.84
C GLY A 133 -8.27 -19.32 0.02
N PHE A 134 -7.33 -18.44 0.40
CA PHE A 134 -6.94 -17.27 -0.39
C PHE A 134 -6.55 -17.67 -1.83
N GLY A 135 -7.03 -16.96 -2.84
CA GLY A 135 -6.80 -17.29 -4.25
C GLY A 135 -7.69 -18.41 -4.80
N LEU A 136 -8.56 -18.98 -3.96
CA LEU A 136 -9.42 -20.11 -4.32
C LEU A 136 -10.89 -19.89 -3.95
N SER A 137 -11.16 -19.54 -2.70
CA SER A 137 -12.51 -19.32 -2.16
C SER A 137 -12.80 -17.86 -1.83
N TRP A 138 -11.76 -17.06 -1.67
CA TRP A 138 -11.85 -15.62 -1.50
C TRP A 138 -10.60 -14.92 -2.02
N ASN A 139 -10.75 -13.63 -2.34
CA ASN A 139 -9.68 -12.73 -2.77
C ASN A 139 -9.85 -11.34 -2.15
N LEU A 140 -8.91 -10.45 -2.48
CA LEU A 140 -8.93 -9.05 -2.07
C LEU A 140 -8.79 -8.14 -3.28
N ASN A 141 -9.73 -7.21 -3.43
CA ASN A 141 -9.78 -6.31 -4.58
C ASN A 141 -9.45 -4.90 -4.11
N VAL A 142 -8.47 -4.27 -4.75
CA VAL A 142 -7.96 -2.95 -4.42
C VAL A 142 -8.56 -1.92 -5.36
N LEU A 143 -9.19 -0.91 -4.78
CA LEU A 143 -9.67 0.27 -5.49
C LEU A 143 -8.93 1.50 -5.00
N TYR A 144 -8.46 2.35 -5.92
CA TYR A 144 -7.69 3.53 -5.52
C TYR A 144 -7.92 4.75 -6.42
N HIS A 145 -7.65 5.91 -5.83
CA HIS A 145 -7.55 7.19 -6.51
C HIS A 145 -6.38 7.96 -5.90
N PHE A 146 -5.36 8.28 -6.69
CA PHE A 146 -4.19 9.04 -6.23
C PHE A 146 -4.03 10.34 -7.01
N ASP A 147 -4.04 11.45 -6.31
CA ASP A 147 -3.81 12.79 -6.86
C ASP A 147 -2.32 13.14 -6.86
N GLY A 148 -1.85 13.73 -7.95
CA GLY A 148 -0.45 14.11 -8.06
C GLY A 148 -0.14 15.24 -9.04
N MET A 149 1.15 15.51 -9.12
CA MET A 149 1.76 16.46 -10.05
C MET A 149 2.84 15.75 -10.86
N LEU A 150 2.69 15.73 -12.20
CA LEU A 150 3.73 15.24 -13.09
C LEU A 150 4.78 16.34 -13.29
N THR A 151 6.02 16.06 -12.90
CA THR A 151 7.14 16.97 -13.02
C THR A 151 8.15 16.48 -14.06
N ALA A 152 9.15 17.31 -14.37
CA ALA A 152 10.25 16.91 -15.26
C ALA A 152 11.12 15.76 -14.70
N THR A 153 10.97 15.41 -13.42
CA THR A 153 11.67 14.29 -12.77
C THR A 153 10.79 13.07 -12.55
N GLY A 154 9.50 13.13 -12.89
CA GLY A 154 8.53 12.05 -12.66
C GLY A 154 7.30 12.50 -11.87
N PRO A 155 6.39 11.56 -11.59
CA PRO A 155 5.20 11.81 -10.78
C PRO A 155 5.58 12.12 -9.33
N VAL A 156 4.84 13.04 -8.72
CA VAL A 156 4.84 13.29 -7.27
C VAL A 156 3.41 13.20 -6.81
N TYR A 157 3.09 12.17 -6.02
CA TYR A 157 1.75 12.01 -5.47
C TYR A 157 1.62 12.79 -4.17
N THR A 158 0.48 13.44 -4.01
CA THR A 158 0.23 14.44 -2.96
C THR A 158 -0.97 14.13 -2.08
N GLY A 159 -1.78 13.15 -2.47
CA GLY A 159 -2.93 12.70 -1.73
C GLY A 159 -3.69 11.63 -2.51
N GLY A 160 -4.77 11.13 -1.90
CA GLY A 160 -5.57 10.07 -2.48
C GLY A 160 -5.95 9.03 -1.44
N THR A 161 -6.67 8.01 -1.90
CA THR A 161 -7.17 6.91 -1.07
C THR A 161 -6.95 5.59 -1.75
N PHE A 162 -6.73 4.55 -0.95
CA PHE A 162 -6.90 3.17 -1.39
C PHE A 162 -7.93 2.49 -0.47
N GLU A 163 -8.66 1.54 -1.02
CA GLU A 163 -9.64 0.74 -0.34
C GLU A 163 -9.47 -0.71 -0.79
N VAL A 164 -9.55 -1.65 0.16
CA VAL A 164 -9.49 -3.07 -0.10
C VAL A 164 -10.84 -3.68 0.25
N PHE A 165 -11.39 -4.44 -0.67
CA PHE A 165 -12.66 -5.13 -0.54
C PHE A 165 -12.44 -6.64 -0.54
N PHE A 166 -13.18 -7.33 0.32
CA PHE A 166 -13.23 -8.77 0.36
C PHE A 166 -14.12 -9.29 -0.77
N ASP A 167 -13.63 -10.26 -1.53
CA ASP A 167 -14.37 -10.94 -2.60
C ASP A 167 -14.61 -12.40 -2.18
N ASP A 168 -15.88 -12.79 -2.09
CA ASP A 168 -16.28 -14.19 -1.84
C ASP A 168 -16.46 -14.91 -3.18
N ASP A 169 -15.34 -15.27 -3.80
CA ASP A 169 -15.23 -15.89 -5.13
C ASP A 169 -16.21 -17.06 -5.35
N LEU A 170 -16.47 -17.85 -4.31
CA LEU A 170 -17.32 -19.03 -4.38
C LEU A 170 -18.71 -18.82 -3.77
N ALA A 171 -19.03 -17.60 -3.33
CA ALA A 171 -20.26 -17.24 -2.62
C ALA A 171 -20.55 -18.21 -1.46
N VAL A 172 -19.52 -18.53 -0.68
CA VAL A 172 -19.56 -19.47 0.44
C VAL A 172 -20.46 -18.94 1.56
N GLY A 173 -20.51 -17.62 1.75
CA GLY A 173 -21.32 -16.97 2.77
C GLY A 173 -20.77 -17.18 4.19
N GLY A 174 -19.45 -17.00 4.37
CA GLY A 174 -18.78 -17.01 5.67
C GLY A 174 -19.03 -15.73 6.48
N ALA A 175 -18.17 -15.49 7.46
CA ALA A 175 -18.30 -14.38 8.40
C ALA A 175 -18.16 -12.99 7.75
N ILE A 176 -17.43 -12.90 6.63
CA ILE A 176 -17.21 -11.66 5.89
C ILE A 176 -18.05 -11.66 4.60
N ALA A 177 -19.03 -10.77 4.51
CA ALA A 177 -19.87 -10.71 3.32
C ALA A 177 -19.07 -10.25 2.08
N ASP A 178 -19.43 -10.80 0.92
CA ASP A 178 -18.93 -10.35 -0.38
C ASP A 178 -19.04 -8.81 -0.56
N GLY A 179 -18.00 -8.19 -1.08
CA GLY A 179 -17.90 -6.74 -1.29
C GLY A 179 -17.75 -5.92 0.00
N THR A 180 -17.40 -6.54 1.13
CA THR A 180 -17.13 -5.81 2.38
C THR A 180 -15.80 -5.09 2.30
N LYS A 181 -15.76 -3.79 2.60
CA LYS A 181 -14.48 -3.07 2.79
C LYS A 181 -13.78 -3.62 4.02
N VAL A 182 -12.55 -4.08 3.86
CA VAL A 182 -11.73 -4.66 4.94
C VAL A 182 -10.55 -3.80 5.34
N LEU A 183 -10.06 -2.96 4.43
CA LEU A 183 -8.96 -2.03 4.69
C LEU A 183 -9.18 -0.73 3.91
N GLY A 184 -8.70 0.37 4.46
CA GLY A 184 -8.65 1.65 3.78
C GLY A 184 -7.57 2.54 4.34
N GLY A 185 -7.06 3.43 3.51
CA GLY A 185 -6.10 4.41 3.95
C GLY A 185 -5.94 5.59 3.02
N SER A 186 -5.26 6.59 3.55
CA SER A 186 -5.01 7.88 2.92
C SER A 186 -3.55 7.99 2.53
N LEU A 187 -3.27 8.40 1.29
CA LEU A 187 -1.92 8.59 0.79
C LEU A 187 -1.25 9.80 1.48
N THR A 188 -0.11 9.58 2.11
CA THR A 188 0.65 10.60 2.84
C THR A 188 1.86 11.12 2.07
N GLY A 189 2.36 10.35 1.10
CA GLY A 189 3.43 10.79 0.22
C GLY A 189 3.91 9.75 -0.77
N SER A 190 4.90 10.13 -1.57
CA SER A 190 5.55 9.25 -2.55
C SER A 190 7.05 9.54 -2.68
N SER A 191 7.81 8.53 -3.06
CA SER A 191 9.23 8.61 -3.42
C SER A 191 9.44 7.96 -4.78
N ILE A 192 10.22 8.58 -5.67
CA ILE A 192 10.57 7.98 -6.96
C ILE A 192 12.08 8.03 -7.21
N VAL A 193 12.67 6.89 -7.53
CA VAL A 193 14.09 6.75 -7.89
C VAL A 193 14.22 5.89 -9.13
N GLY A 194 14.38 6.55 -10.29
CA GLY A 194 14.33 5.85 -11.57
C GLY A 194 12.89 5.36 -11.84
N PRO A 195 12.68 4.07 -12.15
CA PRO A 195 11.34 3.51 -12.31
C PRO A 195 10.69 3.08 -10.98
N ASN A 196 11.45 2.99 -9.86
CA ASN A 196 10.92 2.58 -8.56
C ASN A 196 10.08 3.69 -7.96
N LEU A 197 8.84 3.39 -7.62
CA LEU A 197 7.88 4.28 -6.99
C LEU A 197 7.42 3.66 -5.67
N ASP A 198 7.71 4.36 -4.59
CA ASP A 198 7.22 4.04 -3.26
C ASP A 198 6.05 4.98 -2.93
N LEU A 199 4.93 4.44 -2.47
CA LEU A 199 3.78 5.21 -1.98
C LEU A 199 3.56 4.88 -0.49
N PHE A 200 3.37 5.92 0.32
CA PHE A 200 3.19 5.80 1.76
C PHE A 200 1.76 6.13 2.15
N PHE A 201 1.16 5.31 2.99
CA PHE A 201 -0.22 5.47 3.42
C PHE A 201 -0.35 5.37 4.93
N ASP A 202 -1.26 6.17 5.48
CA ASP A 202 -1.82 5.96 6.80
C ASP A 202 -3.08 5.11 6.65
N ILE A 203 -3.17 3.99 7.37
CA ILE A 203 -4.43 3.24 7.46
C ILE A 203 -5.41 4.11 8.25
N ASP A 204 -6.60 4.32 7.69
CA ASP A 204 -7.69 5.09 8.31
C ASP A 204 -8.95 4.24 8.56
N PHE A 205 -8.97 3.02 8.03
CA PHE A 205 -10.00 2.04 8.25
C PHE A 205 -9.42 0.63 8.23
N ALA A 206 -9.78 -0.18 9.21
CA ALA A 206 -9.59 -1.63 9.21
C ALA A 206 -10.87 -2.29 9.73
N LEU A 207 -11.30 -3.38 9.09
CA LEU A 207 -12.35 -4.22 9.64
C LEU A 207 -11.85 -4.85 10.96
N ASP A 208 -12.73 -4.86 11.95
CA ASP A 208 -12.46 -5.43 13.27
C ASP A 208 -12.01 -6.90 13.15
N ASP A 209 -10.99 -7.27 13.93
CA ASP A 209 -10.36 -8.58 13.95
C ASP A 209 -9.80 -9.09 12.59
N PHE A 210 -9.69 -8.27 11.54
CA PHE A 210 -9.32 -8.74 10.19
C PHE A 210 -7.80 -8.81 9.95
N LEU A 211 -7.06 -7.71 10.17
CA LEU A 211 -5.64 -7.59 9.81
C LEU A 211 -4.78 -7.44 11.07
N TRP A 212 -3.88 -8.39 11.27
CA TRP A 212 -2.97 -8.42 12.41
C TRP A 212 -1.53 -8.19 11.96
N ILE A 213 -0.84 -7.25 12.60
CA ILE A 213 0.52 -6.81 12.22
C ILE A 213 1.46 -7.01 13.41
N ASP A 214 2.60 -7.68 13.21
CA ASP A 214 3.63 -7.84 14.25
C ASP A 214 4.22 -6.47 14.61
N ALA A 215 4.11 -6.08 15.89
CA ALA A 215 4.77 -4.90 16.44
C ALA A 215 6.17 -5.21 16.99
N GLY A 216 6.68 -6.42 16.72
CA GLY A 216 8.01 -6.88 17.05
C GLY A 216 8.01 -8.01 18.06
N GLY A 217 8.76 -9.07 17.76
CA GLY A 217 8.96 -10.20 18.67
C GLY A 217 7.77 -11.17 18.69
N GLY A 218 6.93 -11.17 17.65
CA GLY A 218 5.73 -12.00 17.55
C GLY A 218 4.54 -11.44 18.34
N ASN A 219 4.52 -10.14 18.59
CA ASN A 219 3.40 -9.46 19.24
C ASN A 219 2.52 -8.81 18.18
N PHE A 220 1.52 -9.55 17.74
CA PHE A 220 0.56 -9.09 16.74
C PHE A 220 -0.45 -8.14 17.37
N LEU A 221 -0.65 -7.00 16.71
CA LEU A 221 -1.65 -5.99 17.03
C LEU A 221 -2.69 -5.98 15.92
N ASP A 222 -3.96 -6.00 16.28
CA ASP A 222 -5.05 -5.82 15.33
C ASP A 222 -5.10 -4.35 14.86
N ALA A 223 -5.16 -4.16 13.54
CA ALA A 223 -5.15 -2.83 12.94
C ALA A 223 -6.36 -1.99 13.36
N HIS A 224 -7.54 -2.61 13.57
CA HIS A 224 -8.73 -1.88 14.02
C HIS A 224 -8.55 -1.35 15.44
N ASP A 225 -8.11 -2.19 16.37
CA ASP A 225 -7.81 -1.82 17.75
C ASP A 225 -6.76 -0.71 17.85
N GLU A 226 -5.72 -0.75 17.00
CA GLU A 226 -4.70 0.29 16.96
C GLU A 226 -5.26 1.65 16.51
N LEU A 227 -6.14 1.66 15.52
CA LEU A 227 -6.86 2.88 15.11
C LEU A 227 -7.76 3.40 16.24
N ALA A 228 -8.48 2.51 16.92
CA ALA A 228 -9.34 2.86 18.05
C ALA A 228 -8.54 3.41 19.25
N ALA A 229 -7.30 2.95 19.43
CA ALA A 229 -6.35 3.45 20.42
C ALA A 229 -5.71 4.80 20.03
N GLY A 230 -5.93 5.27 18.80
CA GLY A 230 -5.37 6.52 18.26
C GLY A 230 -3.95 6.39 17.72
N ASN A 231 -3.47 5.17 17.48
CA ASN A 231 -2.27 4.91 16.70
C ASN A 231 -2.61 4.94 15.21
N THR A 232 -1.59 4.93 14.36
CA THR A 232 -1.75 4.98 12.91
C THR A 232 -0.87 3.91 12.29
N PRO A 233 -1.40 2.68 12.10
CA PRO A 233 -0.76 1.69 11.26
C PRO A 233 -0.52 2.29 9.87
N VAL A 234 0.60 1.94 9.24
CA VAL A 234 1.01 2.49 7.95
C VAL A 234 1.23 1.38 6.95
N LEU A 235 0.99 1.69 5.67
CA LEU A 235 1.36 0.84 4.54
C LEU A 235 2.40 1.53 3.66
N GLU A 236 3.25 0.72 3.05
CA GLU A 236 4.17 1.11 2.01
C GLU A 236 3.96 0.22 0.79
N LEU A 237 3.59 0.84 -0.34
CA LEU A 237 3.48 0.19 -1.64
C LEU A 237 4.76 0.46 -2.41
N ASP A 238 5.43 -0.61 -2.83
CA ASP A 238 6.58 -0.59 -3.72
C ASP A 238 6.13 -1.09 -5.11
N THR A 239 6.23 -0.24 -6.11
CA THR A 239 5.87 -0.59 -7.50
C THR A 239 6.77 0.12 -8.51
N ASN A 240 6.61 -0.26 -9.77
CA ASN A 240 7.39 0.31 -10.87
C ASN A 240 6.50 1.07 -11.84
N VAL A 241 6.91 2.27 -12.21
CA VAL A 241 6.30 3.04 -13.30
C VAL A 241 7.34 3.24 -14.40
N ASP A 242 7.15 2.57 -15.54
CA ASP A 242 8.07 2.64 -16.69
C ASP A 242 7.35 2.99 -18.00
N PRO A 243 7.67 4.12 -18.66
CA PRO A 243 8.53 5.19 -18.19
C PRO A 243 7.81 6.05 -17.12
N PRO A 244 8.55 6.63 -16.14
CA PRO A 244 7.98 7.55 -15.17
C PRO A 244 7.26 8.75 -15.81
N ILE A 245 7.81 9.25 -16.92
CA ILE A 245 7.21 10.31 -17.73
C ILE A 245 6.65 9.65 -18.99
N PRO A 246 5.34 9.76 -19.26
CA PRO A 246 4.74 9.14 -20.42
C PRO A 246 5.30 9.72 -21.72
N THR A 247 5.40 8.87 -22.74
CA THR A 247 5.74 9.27 -24.10
C THR A 247 4.48 9.44 -24.95
N ALA A 248 4.56 10.25 -26.02
CA ALA A 248 3.39 10.63 -26.82
C ALA A 248 2.71 9.43 -27.51
N ASP A 249 3.42 8.34 -27.73
CA ASP A 249 2.93 7.08 -28.30
C ASP A 249 2.14 6.22 -27.29
N GLN A 250 2.18 6.54 -25.99
CA GLN A 250 1.44 5.83 -24.93
C GLN A 250 0.12 6.50 -24.56
N LEU A 251 -0.12 7.73 -25.03
CA LEU A 251 -1.19 8.59 -24.53
C LEU A 251 -2.33 8.71 -25.55
N LEU A 252 -3.53 8.36 -25.14
CA LEU A 252 -4.76 8.64 -25.88
C LEU A 252 -5.43 9.90 -25.32
N LEU A 253 -5.77 10.86 -26.18
CA LEU A 253 -6.52 12.04 -25.79
C LEU A 253 -8.03 11.74 -25.80
N VAL A 254 -8.68 11.86 -24.64
CA VAL A 254 -10.12 11.74 -24.48
C VAL A 254 -10.66 13.04 -23.88
N GLY A 255 -11.37 13.82 -24.68
CA GLY A 255 -11.75 15.18 -24.30
C GLY A 255 -10.52 16.06 -24.10
N THR A 256 -10.31 16.53 -22.87
CA THR A 256 -9.14 17.32 -22.46
C THR A 256 -8.15 16.52 -21.61
N ASN A 257 -8.32 15.20 -21.51
CA ASN A 257 -7.50 14.33 -20.68
C ASN A 257 -6.59 13.49 -21.56
N ALA A 258 -5.28 13.55 -21.34
CA ALA A 258 -4.36 12.59 -21.93
C ALA A 258 -4.28 11.38 -20.99
N ILE A 259 -4.58 10.19 -21.50
CA ILE A 259 -4.77 8.99 -20.68
C ILE A 259 -3.81 7.90 -21.15
N ARG A 260 -3.15 7.23 -20.20
CA ARG A 260 -2.43 5.97 -20.46
C ARG A 260 -2.88 4.91 -19.47
N GLN A 261 -2.61 3.65 -19.83
CA GLN A 261 -2.73 2.53 -18.91
C GLN A 261 -1.40 1.80 -18.80
N SER A 262 -1.13 1.30 -17.60
CA SER A 262 0.09 0.54 -17.28
C SER A 262 -0.29 -0.63 -16.41
N ASN A 263 0.39 -1.75 -16.61
CA ASN A 263 0.30 -2.89 -15.71
C ASN A 263 1.35 -2.69 -14.62
N LEU A 264 0.89 -2.58 -13.39
CA LEU A 264 1.74 -2.47 -12.22
C LEU A 264 1.94 -3.86 -11.63
N ASP A 265 3.19 -4.12 -11.29
CA ASP A 265 3.58 -5.22 -10.43
C ASP A 265 4.23 -4.59 -9.19
N GLY A 266 4.04 -5.20 -8.03
CA GLY A 266 4.56 -4.64 -6.80
C GLY A 266 4.15 -5.40 -5.56
N SER A 267 4.46 -4.80 -4.42
CA SER A 267 4.03 -5.33 -3.14
C SER A 267 3.67 -4.22 -2.16
N ILE A 268 2.85 -4.58 -1.17
CA ILE A 268 2.43 -3.71 -0.08
C ILE A 268 2.87 -4.35 1.23
N THR A 269 3.56 -3.57 2.05
CA THR A 269 3.98 -3.98 3.40
C THR A 269 3.26 -3.12 4.44
N ALA A 270 3.10 -3.65 5.66
CA ALA A 270 2.47 -2.92 6.76
C ALA A 270 3.40 -2.81 7.96
N SER A 271 3.20 -1.77 8.77
CA SER A 271 3.82 -1.67 10.08
C SER A 271 2.96 -0.88 11.06
N VAL A 272 3.13 -1.14 12.36
CA VAL A 272 2.55 -0.33 13.44
C VAL A 272 3.69 0.48 14.05
N PRO A 273 3.61 1.83 14.06
CA PRO A 273 4.62 2.65 14.71
C PRO A 273 4.80 2.25 16.18
N GLU A 274 6.04 2.08 16.63
CA GLU A 274 6.30 1.73 18.03
C GLU A 274 5.65 2.76 18.97
N PRO A 275 5.00 2.32 20.07
CA PRO A 275 4.48 3.24 21.07
C PRO A 275 5.60 4.16 21.56
N GLY A 276 5.38 5.48 21.47
CA GLY A 276 6.40 6.49 21.84
C GLY A 276 6.96 6.38 23.27
N SER A 277 6.35 5.55 24.12
CA SER A 277 6.84 5.13 25.43
C SER A 277 8.19 4.40 25.37
N LEU A 278 8.49 3.62 24.32
CA LEU A 278 9.81 3.00 24.14
C LEU A 278 10.87 4.03 23.76
N ALA A 279 10.53 4.97 22.88
CA ALA A 279 11.40 6.11 22.56
C ALA A 279 11.68 6.99 23.79
N LEU A 280 10.66 7.24 24.63
CA LEU A 280 10.79 7.97 25.90
C LEU A 280 11.61 7.20 26.94
N LEU A 281 11.48 5.87 27.02
CA LEU A 281 12.31 5.03 27.89
C LEU A 281 13.77 5.04 27.43
N GLY A 282 14.03 4.95 26.12
CA GLY A 282 15.36 5.05 25.52
C GLY A 282 16.01 6.42 25.77
N LEU A 283 15.26 7.51 25.58
CA LEU A 283 15.70 8.87 25.90
C LEU A 283 15.90 9.06 27.42
N GLY A 284 15.06 8.45 28.24
CA GLY A 284 15.18 8.44 29.70
C GLY A 284 16.46 7.73 30.17
N LEU A 285 16.77 6.57 29.59
CA LEU A 285 17.98 5.79 29.86
C LEU A 285 19.25 6.51 29.36
N LEU A 286 19.21 7.14 28.18
CA LEU A 286 20.29 8.00 27.68
C LEU A 286 20.52 9.22 28.59
N GLY A 287 19.44 9.85 29.06
CA GLY A 287 19.48 10.95 30.02
C GLY A 287 20.09 10.53 31.36
N LEU A 288 19.72 9.36 31.87
CA LEU A 288 20.28 8.76 33.09
C LEU A 288 21.75 8.37 32.93
N GLY A 289 22.14 7.81 31.78
CA GLY A 289 23.53 7.47 31.48
C GLY A 289 24.43 8.70 31.37
N ALA A 290 23.95 9.78 30.75
CA ALA A 290 24.65 11.06 30.68
C ALA A 290 24.76 11.74 32.06
N ALA A 291 23.71 11.65 32.90
CA ALA A 291 23.72 12.15 34.26
C ALA A 291 24.68 11.36 35.18
N ALA A 292 24.72 10.03 35.03
CA ALA A 292 25.63 9.16 35.78
C ALA A 292 27.11 9.45 35.44
N ARG A 293 27.44 9.71 34.17
CA ARG A 293 28.80 10.11 33.76
C ARG A 293 29.23 11.47 34.31
N ARG A 294 28.30 12.43 34.46
CA ARG A 294 28.61 13.73 35.10
C ARG A 294 28.86 13.63 36.60
N LYS A 295 28.37 12.59 37.26
CA LYS A 295 28.57 12.37 38.70
C LYS A 295 29.88 11.60 39.00
N ALA A 296 30.43 10.91 37.99
CA ALA A 296 31.68 10.16 38.08
C ALA A 296 32.93 10.94 37.60
N ALA A 297 32.75 12.19 37.14
CA ALA A 297 33.81 13.10 36.73
C ALA A 297 34.02 14.23 37.75
#